data_AF-A0AAD6RP16-F1
#
_entry.id   AF-A0AAD6RP16-F1
#
_cell.length_a   1.000
_cell.length_b   1.000
_cell.length_c   1.000
_cell.angle_alpha   90.00
_cell.angle_beta   90.00
_cell.angle_gamma   90.00
#
_symmetry.space_group_name_H-M   'P 1'
#
loop_
_entity.id
_entity.type
_entity.pdbx_description
1 polymer ?
#
loop_
_entity_poly.entity_id
_entity_poly.type
_entity_poly.pdbx_seq_one_letter_code
_entity_poly.pdbx_strand_id
1 'polypeptide(L)'
;MLAGWRGPVASMDEETMFMVDEARGVLRKYDPEEDYWEHMMESERLVGAQKIAAGGGRVCVIRGCRTEIVVLDVAALPVKQWVVKTPPGFEALAIHILPRMSRPDF
;
A
#
# COMPACT_ATOMS: atom_id res chain seq x y z
N MET A 1 -4.11 0.58 18.81
CA MET A 1 -3.73 -0.27 17.64
C MET A 1 -4.90 -1.03 16.98
N LEU A 2 -5.94 -1.47 17.69
CA LEU A 2 -7.08 -2.21 17.08
C LEU A 2 -8.26 -1.32 16.65
N ALA A 3 -8.39 -0.13 17.25
CA ALA A 3 -9.48 0.78 16.94
C ALA A 3 -9.33 1.30 15.49
N GLY A 4 -10.37 1.11 14.69
CA GLY A 4 -10.39 1.57 13.30
C GLY A 4 -9.63 0.68 12.30
N TRP A 5 -9.02 -0.43 12.73
CA TRP A 5 -8.39 -1.37 11.81
C TRP A 5 -9.41 -2.15 11.00
N ARG A 6 -9.41 -1.93 9.67
CA ARG A 6 -10.27 -2.62 8.70
C ARG A 6 -9.48 -2.96 7.44
N GLY A 7 -9.06 -4.22 7.28
CA GLY A 7 -8.43 -4.71 6.05
C GLY A 7 -6.93 -5.05 6.20
N PRO A 8 -6.22 -5.28 5.09
CA PRO A 8 -4.81 -5.67 5.11
C PRO A 8 -3.89 -4.52 5.60
N VAL A 9 -2.82 -4.89 6.31
CA VAL A 9 -1.81 -3.98 6.88
C VAL A 9 -0.40 -4.41 6.47
N ALA A 10 0.52 -3.45 6.29
CA ALA A 10 1.93 -3.71 6.11
C ALA A 10 2.77 -2.61 6.77
N SER A 11 3.90 -3.01 7.35
CA SER A 11 4.93 -2.10 7.84
C SER A 11 5.93 -1.77 6.74
N MET A 12 6.34 -0.52 6.68
CA MET A 12 7.49 -0.02 5.91
C MET A 12 8.61 0.27 6.90
N ASP A 13 9.78 -0.33 6.65
CA ASP A 13 11.01 -0.12 7.41
C ASP A 13 10.84 -0.31 8.94
N GLU A 14 9.89 -1.16 9.36
CA GLU A 14 9.52 -1.44 10.77
C GLU A 14 9.03 -0.24 11.59
N GLU A 15 8.94 0.96 10.99
CA GLU A 15 8.58 2.20 11.68
C GLU A 15 7.20 2.72 11.29
N THR A 16 6.81 2.58 10.03
CA THR A 16 5.56 3.14 9.51
C THR A 16 4.60 2.05 9.09
N MET A 17 3.38 2.04 9.62
CA MET A 17 2.34 1.10 9.18
C MET A 17 1.36 1.77 8.24
N PHE A 18 1.00 1.04 7.18
CA PHE A 18 -0.05 1.41 6.24
C PHE A 18 -1.15 0.35 6.24
N MET A 19 -2.39 0.79 6.14
CA MET A 19 -3.56 -0.07 6.01
C MET A 19 -4.38 0.39 4.80
N VAL A 20 -5.03 -0.58 4.14
CA VAL A 20 -6.05 -0.30 3.15
C VAL A 20 -7.41 -0.76 3.67
N ASP A 21 -8.36 0.17 3.78
CA ASP A 21 -9.78 -0.14 3.98
C ASP A 21 -10.33 -0.74 2.69
N GLU A 22 -10.41 -2.07 2.64
CA GLU A 22 -10.85 -2.82 1.46
C GLU A 22 -12.33 -2.58 1.09
N ALA A 23 -13.16 -2.12 2.03
CA ALA A 23 -14.57 -1.84 1.77
C ALA A 23 -14.77 -0.44 1.16
N ARG A 24 -13.96 0.53 1.59
CA ARG A 24 -14.05 1.93 1.14
C ARG A 24 -13.01 2.32 0.09
N GLY A 25 -11.96 1.53 -0.08
CA GLY A 25 -10.82 1.86 -0.93
C GLY A 25 -9.95 3.00 -0.39
N VAL A 26 -9.72 3.03 0.92
CA VAL A 26 -8.99 4.14 1.59
C VAL A 26 -7.62 3.67 2.06
N LEU A 27 -6.56 4.38 1.65
CA LEU A 27 -5.22 4.21 2.23
C LEU A 27 -5.10 5.05 3.50
N ARG A 28 -4.66 4.43 4.58
CA ARG A 28 -4.38 5.09 5.85
C ARG A 28 -2.97 4.80 6.35
N LYS A 29 -2.37 5.78 7.01
CA LYS A 29 -1.10 5.67 7.72
C LYS A 29 -1.40 5.63 9.22
N TYR A 30 -0.71 4.78 9.96
CA TYR A 30 -0.82 4.78 11.42
C TYR A 30 -0.01 5.92 12.02
N ASP A 31 -0.63 6.68 12.92
CA ASP A 31 0.02 7.65 13.78
C ASP A 31 0.15 7.05 15.20
N PRO A 32 1.39 6.74 15.65
CA PRO A 32 1.61 6.16 16.96
C PRO A 32 1.42 7.14 18.13
N GLU A 33 1.48 8.46 17.90
CA GLU A 33 1.36 9.46 18.96
C GLU A 33 -0.09 9.55 19.45
N GLU A 34 -1.03 9.55 18.51
CA GLU A 34 -2.46 9.71 18.75
C GLU A 34 -3.24 8.36 18.71
N ASP A 35 -2.54 7.24 18.51
CA ASP A 35 -3.11 5.89 18.32
C ASP A 35 -4.27 5.87 17.29
N TYR A 36 -4.07 6.52 16.14
CA TYR A 36 -5.11 6.66 15.12
C TYR A 36 -4.61 6.37 13.70
N TRP A 37 -5.56 6.12 12.80
CA TRP A 37 -5.30 5.89 11.38
C TRP A 37 -5.56 7.15 10.56
N GLU A 38 -4.51 7.87 10.21
CA GLU A 38 -4.52 9.05 9.36
C GLU A 38 -4.94 8.71 7.93
N HIS A 39 -5.88 9.48 7.39
CA HIS A 39 -6.32 9.35 6.02
C HIS A 39 -5.28 9.92 5.05
N MET A 40 -4.77 9.11 4.12
CA MET A 40 -3.84 9.58 3.08
C MET A 40 -4.53 9.81 1.73
N MET A 41 -5.32 8.84 1.26
CA MET A 41 -6.04 8.95 -0.01
C MET A 41 -7.20 7.96 -0.12
N GLU A 42 -8.14 8.24 -1.02
CA GLU A 42 -9.19 7.30 -1.43
C GLU A 42 -9.05 6.98 -2.92
N SER A 43 -9.34 5.73 -3.28
CA SER A 43 -9.39 5.29 -4.68
C SER A 43 -10.24 4.04 -4.79
N GLU A 44 -11.19 4.05 -5.73
CA GLU A 44 -11.95 2.86 -6.15
C GLU A 44 -11.03 1.69 -6.50
N ARG A 45 -9.77 1.98 -6.88
CA ARG A 45 -8.81 0.93 -7.20
C ARG A 45 -8.34 0.13 -6.00
N LEU A 46 -8.61 0.58 -4.78
CA LEU A 46 -8.24 -0.08 -3.54
C LEU A 46 -9.37 -0.93 -2.94
N VAL A 47 -10.58 -0.83 -3.49
CA VAL A 47 -11.71 -1.66 -3.08
C VAL A 47 -11.41 -3.13 -3.39
N GLY A 48 -11.67 -4.00 -2.41
CA GLY A 48 -11.37 -5.43 -2.49
C GLY A 48 -9.88 -5.77 -2.43
N ALA A 49 -9.07 -4.91 -1.80
CA ALA A 49 -7.68 -5.21 -1.47
C ALA A 49 -7.58 -6.49 -0.62
N GLN A 50 -6.77 -7.45 -1.04
CA GLN A 50 -6.55 -8.71 -0.30
C GLN A 50 -5.18 -8.77 0.36
N LYS A 51 -4.15 -8.23 -0.28
CA LYS A 51 -2.78 -8.23 0.21
C LYS A 51 -2.14 -6.89 -0.05
N ILE A 52 -1.32 -6.44 0.89
CA ILE A 52 -0.49 -5.27 0.70
C ILE A 52 0.96 -5.54 1.12
N ALA A 53 1.88 -4.81 0.52
CA ALA A 53 3.27 -4.74 0.94
C ALA A 53 3.69 -3.27 0.94
N ALA A 54 4.56 -2.88 1.87
CA ALA A 54 5.08 -1.54 1.98
C ALA A 54 6.62 -1.58 2.03
N GLY A 55 7.28 -0.62 1.39
CA GLY A 55 8.74 -0.59 1.28
C GLY A 55 9.23 0.47 0.31
N GLY A 56 10.40 1.06 0.56
CA GLY A 56 11.04 1.99 -0.38
C GLY A 56 10.16 3.16 -0.82
N GLY A 57 9.33 3.70 0.09
CA GLY A 57 8.40 4.80 -0.17
C GLY A 57 7.17 4.42 -1.00
N ARG A 58 6.87 3.12 -1.14
CA ARG A 58 5.74 2.61 -1.91
C ARG A 58 4.88 1.66 -1.11
N VAL A 59 3.58 1.67 -1.37
CA VAL A 59 2.62 0.66 -0.93
C VAL A 59 2.04 0.00 -2.17
N CYS A 60 2.15 -1.32 -2.26
CA CYS A 60 1.62 -2.11 -3.36
C CYS A 60 0.45 -2.96 -2.88
N VAL A 61 -0.60 -3.05 -3.68
CA VAL A 61 -1.87 -3.70 -3.31
C VAL A 61 -2.27 -4.71 -4.38
N ILE A 62 -2.59 -5.93 -3.95
CA ILE A 62 -3.21 -6.96 -4.80
C ILE A 62 -4.71 -7.01 -4.49
N ARG A 63 -5.52 -6.97 -5.54
CA ARG A 63 -6.98 -7.11 -5.47
C ARG A 63 -7.44 -8.55 -5.65
N GLY A 64 -8.74 -8.80 -5.39
CA GLY A 64 -9.33 -10.14 -5.45
C GLY A 64 -9.25 -10.89 -6.79
N CYS A 65 -9.10 -10.20 -7.92
CA CYS A 65 -8.83 -10.87 -9.20
C CYS A 65 -7.35 -11.24 -9.42
N ARG A 66 -6.44 -10.77 -8.57
CA ARG A 66 -4.99 -11.02 -8.56
C ARG A 66 -4.23 -10.79 -9.87
N THR A 67 -4.88 -10.20 -10.87
CA THR A 67 -4.29 -9.89 -12.18
C THR A 67 -3.69 -8.49 -12.27
N GLU A 68 -3.86 -7.69 -11.22
CA GLU A 68 -3.43 -6.30 -11.17
C GLU A 68 -2.82 -5.98 -9.81
N ILE A 69 -1.69 -5.29 -9.84
CA ILE A 69 -1.02 -4.71 -8.68
C ILE A 69 -1.18 -3.20 -8.76
N VAL A 70 -1.85 -2.61 -7.78
CA VAL A 70 -1.95 -1.16 -7.63
C VAL A 70 -0.73 -0.69 -6.86
N VAL A 71 0.04 0.25 -7.41
CA VAL A 71 1.22 0.82 -6.77
C VAL A 71 0.90 2.24 -6.34
N LEU A 72 1.17 2.55 -5.08
CA LEU A 72 0.98 3.85 -4.45
C LEU A 72 2.36 4.39 -4.05
N ASP A 73 2.79 5.52 -4.63
CA ASP A 73 3.99 6.25 -4.18
C ASP A 73 3.57 7.16 -3.02
N VAL A 74 3.79 6.67 -1.80
CA VAL A 74 3.46 7.37 -0.54
C VAL A 74 4.54 8.38 -0.15
N ALA A 75 5.69 8.37 -0.81
CA ALA A 75 6.72 9.38 -0.65
C ALA A 75 6.47 10.64 -1.50
N ALA A 76 5.52 10.58 -2.44
CA ALA A 76 5.05 11.75 -3.19
C ALA A 76 3.78 12.32 -2.54
N LEU A 77 3.67 13.65 -2.47
CA LEU A 77 2.46 14.36 -2.05
C LEU A 77 1.97 15.26 -3.20
N PRO A 78 0.74 15.06 -3.71
CA PRO A 78 -0.23 14.03 -3.34
C PRO A 78 0.24 12.61 -3.74
N VAL A 79 -0.29 11.59 -3.04
CA VAL A 79 0.03 10.18 -3.30
C VAL A 79 -0.24 9.85 -4.77
N LYS A 80 0.77 9.35 -5.48
CA LYS A 80 0.62 8.95 -6.88
C LYS A 80 0.21 7.50 -6.97
N GLN A 81 -0.73 7.17 -7.86
CA GLN A 81 -1.15 5.79 -8.11
C GLN A 81 -0.98 5.37 -9.57
N TRP A 82 -0.58 4.12 -9.80
CA TRP A 82 -0.64 3.48 -11.12
C TRP A 82 -0.86 1.96 -10.97
N VAL A 83 -1.14 1.29 -12.08
CA VAL A 83 -1.41 -0.16 -12.09
C VAL A 83 -0.35 -0.88 -12.91
N VAL A 84 0.14 -1.98 -12.34
CA VAL A 84 0.99 -2.96 -13.01
C VAL A 84 0.16 -4.21 -13.25
N LYS A 85 -0.02 -4.59 -14.51
CA LYS A 85 -0.74 -5.82 -14.88
C LYS A 85 0.19 -7.03 -14.74
N THR A 86 -0.37 -8.15 -14.29
CA THR A 86 0.35 -9.42 -14.34
C THR A 86 0.44 -9.93 -15.79
N PRO A 87 1.45 -10.77 -16.11
CA PRO A 87 1.49 -11.45 -17.38
C PRO A 87 0.22 -12.31 -17.60
N PRO A 88 -0.26 -12.48 -18.85
CA PRO A 88 -1.43 -13.30 -19.14
C PRO A 88 -1.26 -14.73 -18.61
N GLY A 89 -2.28 -15.23 -17.89
CA GLY A 89 -2.26 -16.56 -17.28
C GLY A 89 -1.55 -16.65 -15.93
N PHE A 90 -1.07 -15.53 -15.38
CA PHE A 90 -0.42 -15.47 -14.07
C PHE A 90 -1.15 -14.55 -13.10
N GLU A 91 -1.15 -14.96 -11.82
CA GLU A 91 -1.69 -14.19 -10.70
C GLU A 91 -0.57 -13.70 -9.79
N ALA A 92 -0.73 -12.49 -9.26
CA ALA A 92 0.14 -11.95 -8.22
C ALA A 92 -0.19 -12.61 -6.88
N LEU A 93 0.77 -13.37 -6.34
CA LEU A 93 0.62 -14.05 -5.04
C LEU A 93 1.31 -13.33 -3.89
N ALA A 94 2.45 -12.69 -4.18
CA ALA A 94 3.26 -11.97 -3.21
C ALA A 94 3.91 -10.75 -3.88
N ILE A 95 4.21 -9.73 -3.07
CA ILE A 95 4.93 -8.54 -3.50
C ILE A 95 6.19 -8.42 -2.65
N HIS A 96 7.31 -8.20 -3.32
CA HIS A 96 8.54 -7.75 -2.68
C HIS A 96 8.92 -6.39 -3.27
N ILE A 97 9.06 -5.39 -2.42
CA ILE A 97 9.38 -4.02 -2.85
C ILE A 97 10.87 -3.79 -2.61
N LEU A 98 11.61 -3.61 -3.70
CA LEU A 98 13.02 -3.24 -3.62
C LEU A 98 13.14 -1.81 -3.04
N PRO A 99 14.23 -1.52 -2.29
CA PRO A 99 14.53 -0.18 -1.82
C PRO A 99 14.49 0.84 -2.97
N ARG A 100 14.10 2.08 -2.65
CA ARG A 100 14.25 3.18 -3.61
C ARG A 100 15.75 3.34 -3.84
N MET A 101 16.18 3.32 -5.10
CA MET A 101 17.59 3.62 -5.40
C MET A 101 17.87 5.05 -4.97
N SER A 102 18.50 5.22 -3.81
CA SER A 102 19.17 6.45 -3.45
C SER A 102 20.27 6.68 -4.49
N ARG A 103 20.40 7.90 -5.01
CA ARG A 103 21.65 8.25 -5.68
C ARG A 103 22.75 8.06 -4.64
N PRO A 104 23.87 7.37 -4.93
CA PRO A 104 24.99 7.39 -4.00
C PRO A 104 25.35 8.86 -3.74
N ASP A 105 25.46 9.22 -2.47
CA ASP A 105 26.01 10.51 -2.07
C ASP A 105 27.45 10.54 -2.60
N PHE A 106 27.69 11.30 -3.66
CA PHE A 106 29.02 11.59 -4.20
C PHE A 106 29.59 12.81 -3.48
#